data_AF-Q4SRL3-F1
#
_entry.id   AF-Q4SRL3-F1
#
_cell.length_a   1.000
_cell.length_b   1.000
_cell.length_c   1.000
_cell.angle_alpha   90.00
_cell.angle_beta   90.00
_cell.angle_gamma   90.00
#
_symmetry.space_group_name_H-M   'P 1'
#
loop_
_entity.id
_entity.type
_entity.pdbx_description
1 polymer ?
#
loop_
_entity_poly.entity_id
_entity_poly.type
_entity_poly.pdbx_seq_one_letter_code
_entity_poly.pdbx_strand_id
1 'polypeptide(L)'
;SSEKPSFLSQPVVKNIFMFRNGDPYYEARRIVINQKRVSNFETLLREVTGGIQAPFGAVRTIYTPRGGHKVNSMENLKSGEQYVAAGREKFKKLDYLEIGSRRKRMLHPAQVKPPPQNRFIVSARFLKPIKEPCAVFVVANGDVLNSAVRLLIHQRMLGQFDKILEMITEKMGLRVLGGVRSLYTYDGTQVNDGNQLESGQLYVAVGRERFKKLPYIDLLFSK
;
A
#
# COMPACT_ATOMS: atom_id res chain seq x y z
N SER A 1 48.41 41.28 -11.18
CA SER A 1 47.00 40.86 -11.11
C SER A 1 46.94 39.39 -10.73
N SER A 2 46.42 39.09 -9.54
CA SER A 2 46.43 37.74 -8.95
C SER A 2 45.20 36.95 -9.40
N GLU A 3 45.38 35.89 -10.19
CA GLU A 3 44.30 34.96 -10.53
C GLU A 3 43.91 34.15 -9.28
N LYS A 4 42.67 34.34 -8.81
CA LYS A 4 42.11 33.57 -7.69
C LYS A 4 41.79 32.15 -8.18
N PRO A 5 42.23 31.10 -7.48
CA PRO A 5 41.79 29.75 -7.78
C PRO A 5 40.30 29.60 -7.41
N SER A 6 39.47 29.24 -8.39
CA SER A 6 38.04 29.00 -8.25
C SER A 6 37.76 27.69 -7.52
N PHE A 7 38.03 27.66 -6.22
CA PHE A 7 37.57 26.56 -5.37
C PHE A 7 36.04 26.63 -5.28
N LEU A 8 35.39 25.51 -5.60
CA LEU A 8 33.93 25.24 -5.54
C LEU A 8 33.13 25.37 -6.86
N SER A 9 33.71 25.01 -8.02
CA SER A 9 32.83 24.52 -9.11
C SER A 9 32.24 23.16 -8.72
N GLN A 10 30.91 23.09 -8.63
CA GLN A 10 30.18 21.86 -8.36
C GLN A 10 30.64 20.78 -9.36
N PRO A 11 31.04 19.58 -8.92
CA PRO A 11 31.48 18.54 -9.84
C PRO A 11 30.36 18.22 -10.83
N VAL A 12 30.67 18.33 -12.13
CA VAL A 12 29.70 18.03 -13.18
C VAL A 12 29.39 16.53 -13.12
N VAL A 13 28.17 16.19 -12.73
CA VAL A 13 27.69 14.81 -12.63
C VAL A 13 26.70 14.53 -13.75
N LYS A 14 26.87 13.39 -14.44
CA LYS A 14 25.90 12.88 -15.42
C LYS A 14 25.14 11.72 -14.80
N ASN A 15 23.81 11.79 -14.81
CA ASN A 15 22.97 10.67 -14.39
C ASN A 15 22.57 9.87 -15.63
N ILE A 16 22.94 8.61 -15.72
CA ILE A 16 22.57 7.74 -16.85
C ILE A 16 21.80 6.54 -16.33
N PHE A 17 20.92 5.98 -17.14
CA PHE A 17 20.13 4.81 -16.78
C PHE A 17 20.58 3.61 -17.63
N MET A 18 20.90 2.50 -16.98
CA MET A 18 21.47 1.33 -17.64
C MET A 18 20.60 0.09 -17.50
N PHE A 19 20.32 -0.54 -18.65
CA PHE A 19 19.71 -1.86 -18.75
C PHE A 19 20.77 -2.95 -18.91
N ARG A 20 20.40 -4.19 -18.61
CA ARG A 20 21.20 -5.38 -18.92
C ARG A 20 20.81 -5.91 -20.29
N ASN A 21 21.78 -6.13 -21.17
CA ASN A 21 21.52 -6.69 -22.48
C ASN A 21 20.86 -8.06 -22.38
N GLY A 22 19.70 -8.22 -23.02
CA GLY A 22 18.94 -9.47 -23.05
C GLY A 22 18.12 -9.80 -21.80
N ASP A 23 18.03 -8.89 -20.82
CA ASP A 23 17.26 -9.10 -19.60
C ASP A 23 15.95 -8.27 -19.67
N PRO A 24 14.79 -8.90 -19.95
CA PRO A 24 13.51 -8.20 -20.03
C PRO A 24 12.91 -7.86 -18.66
N TYR A 25 13.49 -8.35 -17.56
CA TYR A 25 12.96 -8.17 -16.21
C TYR A 25 13.76 -7.15 -15.40
N TYR A 26 14.98 -6.82 -15.82
CA TYR A 26 15.83 -5.85 -15.15
C TYR A 26 15.48 -4.41 -15.55
N GLU A 27 14.91 -3.67 -14.61
CA GLU A 27 14.62 -2.24 -14.77
C GLU A 27 15.92 -1.41 -14.87
N ALA A 28 15.82 -0.25 -15.54
CA ALA A 28 16.97 0.63 -15.75
C ALA A 28 17.56 1.10 -14.42
N ARG A 29 18.83 0.77 -14.15
CA ARG A 29 19.54 1.20 -12.95
C ARG A 29 20.18 2.55 -13.19
N ARG A 30 19.93 3.52 -12.31
CA ARG A 30 20.61 4.82 -12.34
C ARG A 30 22.08 4.66 -11.93
N ILE A 31 22.98 5.11 -12.80
CA ILE A 31 24.42 5.21 -12.56
C ILE A 31 24.80 6.70 -12.58
N VAL A 32 25.57 7.13 -11.58
CA VAL A 32 26.02 8.52 -11.45
C VAL A 32 27.48 8.60 -11.88
N ILE A 33 27.73 9.31 -12.97
CA ILE A 33 29.08 9.54 -13.50
C ILE A 33 29.57 10.88 -12.95
N ASN A 34 30.56 10.86 -12.07
CA ASN A 34 31.29 12.06 -11.68
C ASN A 34 32.44 12.29 -12.65
N GLN A 35 32.40 13.36 -13.45
CA GLN A 35 33.43 13.64 -14.47
C GLN A 35 34.84 13.80 -13.89
N LYS A 36 34.98 14.20 -12.62
CA LYS A 36 36.29 14.28 -11.95
C LYS A 36 36.87 12.90 -11.60
N ARG A 37 36.01 11.89 -11.39
CA ARG A 37 36.42 10.52 -11.01
C ARG A 37 36.47 9.57 -12.20
N VAL A 38 35.58 9.76 -13.18
CA VAL A 38 35.43 8.92 -14.36
C VAL A 38 35.82 9.75 -15.59
N SER A 39 37.13 9.85 -15.82
CA SER A 39 37.69 10.66 -16.91
C SER A 39 37.79 9.90 -18.24
N ASN A 40 37.75 8.57 -18.22
CA ASN A 40 37.85 7.74 -19.42
C ASN A 40 36.71 6.72 -19.53
N PHE A 41 36.45 6.27 -20.76
CA PHE A 41 35.36 5.34 -21.05
C PHE A 41 35.56 3.97 -20.40
N GLU A 42 36.80 3.51 -20.22
CA GLU A 42 37.09 2.24 -19.56
C GLU A 42 36.73 2.25 -18.06
N THR A 43 37.02 3.34 -17.35
CA THR A 43 36.65 3.52 -15.95
C THR A 43 35.14 3.59 -15.82
N LEU A 44 34.45 4.19 -16.79
CA LEU A 44 32.99 4.13 -16.84
C LEU A 44 32.50 2.68 -16.94
N LEU A 45 33.07 1.87 -17.85
CA LEU A 45 32.66 0.47 -17.99
C LEU A 45 32.86 -0.32 -16.68
N ARG A 46 33.93 -0.03 -15.94
CA ARG A 46 34.15 -0.59 -14.59
C ARG A 46 33.11 -0.13 -13.58
N GLU A 47 32.80 1.17 -13.53
CA GLU A 47 31.76 1.73 -12.66
C GLU A 47 30.38 1.13 -12.96
N VAL A 48 30.04 1.00 -14.24
CA VAL A 48 28.80 0.38 -14.72
C VAL A 48 28.76 -1.10 -14.39
N THR A 49 29.89 -1.81 -14.49
CA THR A 49 30.02 -3.22 -14.09
C THR A 49 29.70 -3.39 -12.60
N GLY A 50 30.29 -2.56 -11.74
CA GLY A 50 30.03 -2.58 -10.30
C GLY A 50 28.59 -2.19 -9.94
N GLY A 51 27.98 -1.28 -10.71
CA GLY A 51 26.64 -0.78 -10.43
C GLY A 51 25.49 -1.69 -10.91
N ILE A 52 25.70 -2.46 -11.97
CA ILE A 52 24.67 -3.34 -12.56
C ILE A 52 24.83 -4.79 -12.11
N GLN A 53 26.06 -5.27 -11.89
CA GLN A 53 26.36 -6.67 -11.53
C GLN A 53 25.60 -7.66 -12.42
N ALA A 54 25.83 -7.56 -13.74
CA ALA A 54 25.10 -8.36 -14.71
C ALA A 54 25.56 -9.84 -14.69
N PRO A 55 24.66 -10.80 -14.99
CA PRO A 55 25.00 -12.22 -15.04
C PRO A 55 26.03 -12.56 -16.14
N PHE A 56 26.10 -11.75 -17.20
CA PHE A 56 27.12 -11.87 -18.24
C PHE A 56 28.51 -11.36 -17.81
N GLY A 57 28.67 -10.93 -16.55
CA GLY A 57 29.92 -10.43 -15.99
C GLY A 57 30.23 -8.99 -16.38
N ALA A 58 31.50 -8.73 -16.69
CA ALA A 58 32.01 -7.39 -16.94
C ALA A 58 31.40 -6.73 -18.18
N VAL A 59 30.99 -5.48 -18.05
CA VAL A 59 30.49 -4.66 -19.16
C VAL A 59 31.65 -4.27 -20.06
N ARG A 60 31.51 -4.54 -21.35
CA ARG A 60 32.53 -4.24 -22.38
C ARG A 60 32.04 -3.23 -23.40
N THR A 61 30.74 -3.20 -23.66
CA THR A 61 30.14 -2.29 -24.63
C THR A 61 28.85 -1.70 -24.06
N ILE A 62 28.59 -0.42 -24.36
CA ILE A 62 27.33 0.24 -24.07
C ILE A 62 26.63 0.52 -25.39
N TYR A 63 25.34 0.23 -25.46
CA TYR A 63 24.50 0.42 -26.64
C TYR A 63 23.36 1.39 -26.36
N THR A 64 22.85 2.04 -27.41
CA THR A 64 21.58 2.77 -27.33
C THR A 64 20.39 1.80 -27.34
N PRO A 65 19.34 2.00 -26.53
CA PRO A 65 18.21 1.07 -26.43
C PRO A 65 17.34 1.02 -27.70
N ARG A 66 17.25 2.13 -28.47
CA ARG A 66 16.40 2.21 -29.68
C ARG A 66 17.02 1.56 -30.92
N GLY A 67 18.33 1.74 -31.12
CA GLY A 67 19.02 1.39 -32.36
C GLY A 67 20.18 0.42 -32.21
N GLY A 68 20.54 0.01 -30.99
CA GLY A 68 21.69 -0.87 -30.76
C GLY A 68 23.03 -0.26 -31.22
N HIS A 69 23.11 1.07 -31.37
CA HIS A 69 24.36 1.75 -31.73
C HIS A 69 25.33 1.75 -30.55
N LYS A 70 26.60 1.47 -30.83
CA LYS A 70 27.66 1.48 -29.83
C LYS A 70 27.98 2.91 -29.40
N VAL A 71 28.02 3.12 -28.10
CA VAL A 71 28.52 4.36 -27.49
C VAL A 71 29.99 4.15 -27.21
N ASN A 72 30.86 4.91 -27.87
CA ASN A 72 32.32 4.75 -27.75
C ASN A 72 33.00 5.86 -26.92
N SER A 73 32.28 6.94 -26.63
CA SER A 73 32.87 8.15 -26.04
C SER A 73 31.98 8.76 -24.96
N MET A 74 32.58 9.46 -24.00
CA MET A 74 31.91 10.04 -22.83
C MET A 74 30.99 11.21 -23.20
N GLU A 75 31.21 11.84 -24.35
CA GLU A 75 30.45 12.96 -24.91
C GLU A 75 29.08 12.50 -25.41
N ASN A 76 29.01 11.26 -25.91
CA ASN A 76 27.78 10.64 -26.40
C ASN A 76 26.85 10.18 -25.26
N LEU A 77 27.34 10.22 -24.01
CA LEU A 77 26.54 9.98 -22.82
C LEU A 77 25.91 11.27 -22.33
N LYS A 78 24.59 11.34 -22.44
CA LYS A 78 23.76 12.45 -22.01
C LYS A 78 23.15 12.15 -20.65
N SER A 79 23.06 13.17 -19.79
CA SER A 79 22.39 13.03 -18.51
C SER A 79 20.88 12.88 -18.70
N GLY A 80 20.25 11.97 -17.97
CA GLY A 80 18.84 11.60 -18.08
C GLY A 80 18.55 10.49 -19.08
N GLU A 81 19.50 10.13 -19.95
CA GLU A 81 19.28 9.17 -21.03
C GLU A 81 19.49 7.71 -20.60
N GLN A 82 18.90 6.82 -21.41
CA GLN A 82 18.90 5.38 -21.19
C GLN A 82 19.83 4.66 -22.16
N TYR A 83 20.51 3.63 -21.66
CA TYR A 83 21.54 2.88 -22.36
C TYR A 83 21.50 1.39 -21.95
N VAL A 84 22.12 0.53 -22.75
CA VAL A 84 22.14 -0.93 -22.54
C VAL A 84 23.58 -1.38 -22.35
N ALA A 85 23.89 -1.97 -21.21
CA ALA A 85 25.18 -2.55 -20.90
C ALA A 85 25.26 -3.99 -21.43
N ALA A 86 26.35 -4.32 -22.14
CA ALA A 86 26.61 -5.64 -22.68
C ALA A 86 28.05 -6.09 -22.40
N GLY A 87 28.23 -7.40 -22.20
CA GLY A 87 29.53 -8.04 -22.08
C GLY A 87 30.15 -8.38 -23.44
N ARG A 88 30.61 -9.63 -23.61
CA ARG A 88 31.11 -10.17 -24.89
C ARG A 88 29.99 -10.60 -25.84
N GLU A 89 28.75 -10.58 -25.38
CA GLU A 89 27.58 -10.95 -26.18
C GLU A 89 27.17 -9.86 -27.19
N LYS A 90 26.49 -10.28 -28.25
CA LYS A 90 25.89 -9.37 -29.22
C LYS A 90 24.69 -8.64 -28.61
N PHE A 91 24.41 -7.44 -29.10
CA PHE A 91 23.22 -6.70 -28.70
C PHE A 91 21.95 -7.51 -28.99
N LYS A 92 21.10 -7.70 -27.99
CA LYS A 92 19.80 -8.35 -28.11
C LYS A 92 18.74 -7.28 -28.21
N LYS A 93 18.00 -7.27 -29.33
CA LYS A 93 16.93 -6.30 -29.55
C LYS A 93 15.75 -6.64 -28.64
N LEU A 94 15.45 -5.75 -27.71
CA LEU A 94 14.30 -5.80 -26.80
C LEU A 94 13.70 -4.39 -26.72
N ASP A 95 12.44 -4.31 -26.30
CA ASP A 95 11.79 -3.04 -25.98
C ASP A 95 12.26 -2.52 -24.61
N TYR A 96 13.56 -2.19 -24.51
CA TYR A 96 14.19 -1.76 -23.26
C TYR A 96 13.46 -0.59 -22.60
N LEU A 97 12.94 0.34 -23.42
CA LEU A 97 12.17 1.49 -22.94
C LEU A 97 10.85 1.10 -22.26
N GLU A 98 10.32 -0.09 -22.51
CA GLU A 98 9.07 -0.57 -21.91
C GLU A 98 9.26 -1.39 -20.62
N ILE A 99 10.48 -1.83 -20.30
CA ILE A 99 10.75 -2.78 -19.20
C ILE A 99 10.27 -2.23 -17.84
N GLY A 100 10.33 -0.91 -17.62
CA GLY A 100 9.77 -0.24 -16.43
C GLY A 100 8.38 0.39 -16.64
N SER A 101 7.93 0.57 -17.89
CA SER A 101 6.62 1.15 -18.18
C SER A 101 5.48 0.14 -18.00
N ARG A 102 5.74 -1.16 -18.14
CA ARG A 102 4.73 -2.21 -17.88
C ARG A 102 4.17 -2.16 -16.45
N ARG A 103 4.97 -1.80 -15.45
CA ARG A 103 4.47 -1.55 -14.08
C ARG A 103 3.75 -0.21 -13.94
N LYS A 104 4.18 0.84 -14.64
CA LYS A 104 3.50 2.16 -14.64
C LYS A 104 2.21 2.21 -15.48
N ARG A 105 2.04 1.31 -16.46
CA ARG A 105 0.77 1.12 -17.19
C ARG A 105 -0.32 0.49 -16.32
N MET A 106 0.05 -0.17 -15.21
CA MET A 106 -0.93 -0.57 -14.19
C MET A 106 -1.42 0.60 -13.32
N LEU A 107 -0.81 1.79 -13.46
CA LEU A 107 -1.08 2.97 -12.62
C LEU A 107 -1.66 4.17 -13.40
N HIS A 108 -1.86 4.07 -14.71
CA HIS A 108 -2.66 5.04 -15.45
C HIS A 108 -4.00 4.40 -15.82
N PRO A 109 -5.14 5.05 -15.49
CA PRO A 109 -6.44 4.61 -15.98
C PRO A 109 -6.52 4.96 -17.47
N ALA A 110 -5.90 4.13 -18.31
CA ALA A 110 -6.42 3.97 -19.66
C ALA A 110 -7.90 3.59 -19.49
N GLN A 111 -8.79 4.17 -20.29
CA GLN A 111 -10.20 3.81 -20.38
C GLN A 111 -10.31 2.31 -20.69
N VAL A 112 -10.26 1.48 -19.64
CA VAL A 112 -10.55 0.06 -19.70
C VAL A 112 -12.04 0.03 -19.95
N LYS A 113 -12.44 -0.10 -21.23
CA LYS A 113 -13.71 -0.78 -21.51
C LYS A 113 -13.66 -2.04 -20.66
N PRO A 114 -14.58 -2.19 -19.69
CA PRO A 114 -14.52 -3.33 -18.79
C PRO A 114 -14.42 -4.58 -19.66
N PRO A 115 -13.47 -5.50 -19.41
CA PRO A 115 -13.58 -6.83 -20.00
C PRO A 115 -15.01 -7.28 -19.74
N PRO A 116 -15.71 -7.92 -20.71
CA PRO A 116 -17.10 -8.32 -20.52
C PRO A 116 -17.13 -8.97 -19.16
N GLN A 117 -17.82 -8.32 -18.21
CA GLN A 117 -17.84 -8.80 -16.83
C GLN A 117 -18.23 -10.25 -17.00
N ASN A 118 -17.38 -11.15 -16.54
CA ASN A 118 -17.76 -12.54 -16.44
C ASN A 118 -18.92 -12.49 -15.45
N ARG A 119 -20.14 -12.27 -15.97
CA ARG A 119 -21.37 -12.53 -15.27
C ARG A 119 -21.25 -14.03 -15.14
N PHE A 120 -20.61 -14.43 -14.05
CA PHE A 120 -20.92 -15.70 -13.44
C PHE A 120 -22.43 -15.69 -13.40
N ILE A 121 -23.05 -16.41 -14.34
CA ILE A 121 -24.46 -16.76 -14.25
C ILE A 121 -24.45 -17.81 -13.14
N VAL A 122 -24.23 -17.34 -11.92
CA VAL A 122 -24.59 -18.05 -10.73
C VAL A 122 -26.10 -18.09 -10.78
N SER A 123 -26.67 -19.30 -10.78
CA SER A 123 -28.11 -19.48 -10.64
C SER A 123 -28.60 -18.55 -9.52
N ALA A 124 -29.74 -17.89 -9.70
CA ALA A 124 -30.29 -16.92 -8.74
C ALA A 124 -30.32 -17.41 -7.28
N ARG A 125 -30.23 -18.73 -7.06
CA ARG A 125 -30.01 -19.38 -5.75
C ARG A 125 -28.72 -18.95 -5.01
N PHE A 126 -27.74 -18.33 -5.68
CA PHE A 126 -26.45 -17.93 -5.09
C PHE A 126 -26.35 -16.43 -4.75
N LEU A 127 -27.30 -15.60 -5.17
CA LEU A 127 -27.38 -14.20 -4.77
C LEU A 127 -28.31 -14.07 -3.56
N LYS A 128 -27.95 -14.69 -2.43
CA LYS A 128 -28.51 -14.20 -1.16
C LYS A 128 -27.98 -12.77 -1.00
N PRO A 129 -28.84 -11.74 -0.88
CA PRO A 129 -28.38 -10.39 -0.62
C PRO A 129 -27.44 -10.43 0.57
N ILE A 130 -26.23 -9.86 0.42
CA ILE A 130 -25.27 -9.78 1.51
C ILE A 130 -25.91 -8.88 2.56
N LYS A 131 -26.45 -9.52 3.59
CA LYS A 131 -27.09 -8.87 4.73
C LYS A 131 -26.01 -8.11 5.49
N GLU A 132 -26.00 -6.78 5.36
CA GLU A 132 -25.01 -5.91 6.01
C GLU A 132 -25.03 -6.12 7.54
N PRO A 133 -23.86 -6.27 8.19
CA PRO A 133 -23.78 -6.44 9.63
C PRO A 133 -24.27 -5.17 10.35
N CYS A 134 -25.00 -5.34 11.45
CA CYS A 134 -25.46 -4.25 12.30
C CYS A 134 -24.30 -3.74 13.15
N ALA A 135 -23.87 -2.50 12.94
CA ALA A 135 -22.76 -1.89 13.67
C ALA A 135 -23.31 -1.15 14.89
N VAL A 136 -22.99 -1.57 16.11
CA VAL A 136 -23.44 -0.91 17.35
C VAL A 136 -22.27 -0.36 18.13
N PHE A 137 -22.50 0.71 18.90
CA PHE A 137 -21.55 1.24 19.86
C PHE A 137 -21.97 0.80 21.26
N VAL A 138 -21.03 0.29 22.05
CA VAL A 138 -21.32 -0.20 23.40
C VAL A 138 -20.38 0.43 24.42
N VAL A 139 -20.95 0.92 25.52
CA VAL A 139 -20.25 1.49 26.67
C VAL A 139 -20.54 0.67 27.92
N ALA A 140 -19.59 0.56 28.84
CA ALA A 140 -19.82 -0.13 30.12
C ALA A 140 -20.64 0.76 31.06
N ASN A 141 -21.59 0.17 31.78
CA ASN A 141 -22.42 0.89 32.73
C ASN A 141 -21.58 1.57 33.82
N GLY A 142 -21.73 2.89 33.97
CA GLY A 142 -20.92 3.69 34.90
C GLY A 142 -19.55 4.12 34.37
N ASP A 143 -19.17 3.72 33.15
CA ASP A 143 -17.91 4.11 32.52
C ASP A 143 -18.11 5.35 31.65
N VAL A 144 -17.75 6.51 32.20
CA VAL A 144 -17.77 7.82 31.51
C VAL A 144 -16.38 8.31 31.13
N LEU A 145 -15.36 7.48 31.32
CA LEU A 145 -13.96 7.84 31.05
C LEU A 145 -13.46 7.19 29.77
N ASN A 146 -13.92 5.98 29.45
CA ASN A 146 -13.51 5.27 28.25
C ASN A 146 -14.48 5.49 27.08
N SER A 147 -13.92 5.63 25.87
CA SER A 147 -14.70 5.74 24.63
C SER A 147 -15.52 4.48 24.33
N ALA A 148 -16.63 4.67 23.61
CA ALA A 148 -17.51 3.59 23.19
C ALA A 148 -16.81 2.57 22.28
N VAL A 149 -17.08 1.28 22.51
CA VAL A 149 -16.53 0.18 21.70
C VAL A 149 -17.47 -0.10 20.54
N ARG A 150 -16.97 0.01 19.31
CA ARG A 150 -17.73 -0.32 18.10
C ARG A 150 -17.70 -1.83 17.83
N LEU A 151 -18.87 -2.43 17.69
CA LEU A 151 -19.06 -3.87 17.47
C LEU A 151 -19.89 -4.13 16.20
N LEU A 152 -19.50 -5.15 15.43
CA LEU A 152 -20.21 -5.57 14.23
C LEU A 152 -20.97 -6.86 14.51
N ILE A 153 -22.29 -6.77 14.62
CA ILE A 153 -23.19 -7.89 14.85
C ILE A 153 -23.69 -8.41 13.50
N HIS A 154 -23.33 -9.65 13.17
CA HIS A 154 -23.80 -10.28 11.93
C HIS A 154 -25.32 -10.52 12.00
N GLN A 155 -26.09 -10.26 10.93
CA GLN A 155 -27.57 -10.37 10.96
C GLN A 155 -28.10 -11.75 11.38
N ARG A 156 -27.34 -12.82 11.09
CA ARG A 156 -27.66 -14.18 11.55
C ARG A 156 -27.70 -14.34 13.07
N MET A 157 -27.05 -13.45 13.82
CA MET A 157 -26.98 -13.51 15.28
C MET A 157 -28.07 -12.68 15.96
N LEU A 158 -28.82 -11.84 15.24
CA LEU A 158 -29.87 -10.99 15.83
C LEU A 158 -30.97 -11.80 16.51
N GLY A 159 -31.22 -13.03 16.05
CA GLY A 159 -32.14 -13.98 16.69
C GLY A 159 -31.56 -14.74 17.88
N GLN A 160 -30.30 -14.49 18.27
CA GLN A 160 -29.61 -15.16 19.39
C GLN A 160 -29.02 -14.11 20.33
N PHE A 161 -29.88 -13.47 21.11
CA PHE A 161 -29.50 -12.35 21.97
C PHE A 161 -28.44 -12.72 23.03
N ASP A 162 -28.53 -13.92 23.63
CA ASP A 162 -27.52 -14.41 24.58
C ASP A 162 -26.11 -14.46 23.98
N LYS A 163 -25.98 -14.88 22.71
CA LYS A 163 -24.69 -14.90 22.02
C LYS A 163 -24.18 -13.50 21.70
N ILE A 164 -25.08 -12.56 21.48
CA ILE A 164 -24.70 -11.15 21.34
C ILE A 164 -24.14 -10.64 22.66
N LEU A 165 -24.79 -10.92 23.80
CA LEU A 165 -24.29 -10.53 25.12
C LEU A 165 -22.93 -11.17 25.44
N GLU A 166 -22.75 -12.44 25.09
CA GLU A 166 -21.46 -13.15 25.22
C GLU A 166 -20.37 -12.50 24.37
N MET A 167 -20.66 -12.21 23.10
CA MET A 167 -19.71 -11.52 22.21
C MET A 167 -19.35 -10.13 22.73
N ILE A 168 -20.32 -9.37 23.24
CA ILE A 168 -20.07 -8.06 23.85
C ILE A 168 -19.23 -8.23 25.12
N THR A 169 -19.48 -9.25 25.93
CA THR A 169 -18.68 -9.56 27.13
C THR A 169 -17.22 -9.86 26.76
N GLU A 170 -16.98 -10.66 25.73
CA GLU A 170 -15.62 -10.95 25.25
C GLU A 170 -14.91 -9.66 24.80
N LYS A 171 -15.61 -8.78 24.10
CA LYS A 171 -15.03 -7.53 23.57
C LYS A 171 -14.84 -6.44 24.61
N MET A 172 -15.73 -6.37 25.60
CA MET A 172 -15.65 -5.40 26.71
C MET A 172 -14.72 -5.90 27.82
N GLY A 173 -14.45 -7.21 27.89
CA GLY A 173 -13.54 -7.83 28.84
C GLY A 173 -13.89 -7.48 30.29
N LEU A 174 -12.89 -7.01 31.05
CA LEU A 174 -13.02 -6.67 32.47
C LEU A 174 -13.76 -5.34 32.74
N ARG A 175 -14.20 -4.60 31.70
CA ARG A 175 -14.90 -3.32 31.88
C ARG A 175 -16.29 -3.49 32.52
N VAL A 176 -16.90 -4.66 32.37
CA VAL A 176 -18.20 -4.99 32.97
C VAL A 176 -18.02 -6.11 33.98
N LEU A 177 -18.18 -5.78 35.27
CA LEU A 177 -18.00 -6.72 36.38
C LEU A 177 -19.00 -7.88 36.29
N GLY A 178 -18.47 -9.09 36.07
CA GLY A 178 -19.26 -10.32 35.97
C GLY A 178 -19.93 -10.55 34.62
N GLY A 179 -19.48 -9.85 33.57
CA GLY A 179 -19.97 -9.98 32.20
C GLY A 179 -21.27 -9.21 31.93
N VAL A 180 -21.57 -9.01 30.65
CA VAL A 180 -22.77 -8.28 30.22
C VAL A 180 -23.99 -9.19 30.30
N ARG A 181 -25.01 -8.75 31.03
CA ARG A 181 -26.27 -9.49 31.22
C ARG A 181 -27.45 -8.80 30.54
N SER A 182 -27.36 -7.50 30.33
CA SER A 182 -28.42 -6.72 29.70
C SER A 182 -27.83 -5.52 28.97
N LEU A 183 -28.48 -5.12 27.89
CA LEU A 183 -28.18 -3.90 27.17
C LEU A 183 -29.29 -2.89 27.40
N TYR A 184 -28.92 -1.63 27.55
CA TYR A 184 -29.85 -0.51 27.67
C TYR A 184 -29.53 0.54 26.61
N THR A 185 -30.53 1.24 26.11
CA THR A 185 -30.28 2.48 25.37
C THR A 185 -29.76 3.56 26.30
N TYR A 186 -29.17 4.62 25.74
CA TYR A 186 -28.76 5.79 26.53
C TYR A 186 -29.95 6.45 27.26
N ASP A 187 -31.17 6.28 26.75
CA ASP A 187 -32.41 6.76 27.39
C ASP A 187 -32.84 5.95 28.61
N GLY A 188 -32.31 4.74 28.78
CA GLY A 188 -32.63 3.82 29.86
C GLY A 188 -33.66 2.74 29.51
N THR A 189 -33.95 2.54 28.22
CA THR A 189 -34.83 1.45 27.77
C THR A 189 -34.03 0.17 27.65
N GLN A 190 -34.51 -0.91 28.27
CA GLN A 190 -33.87 -2.21 28.17
C GLN A 190 -34.09 -2.83 26.79
N VAL A 191 -33.01 -3.31 26.17
CA VAL A 191 -33.04 -4.08 24.93
C VAL A 191 -33.14 -5.55 25.28
N ASN A 192 -34.22 -6.20 24.83
CA ASN A 192 -34.46 -7.62 25.10
C ASN A 192 -34.14 -8.52 23.90
N ASP A 193 -34.11 -7.94 22.70
CA ASP A 193 -33.94 -8.67 21.45
C ASP A 193 -32.89 -8.02 20.55
N GLY A 194 -32.14 -8.84 19.80
CA GLY A 194 -31.18 -8.34 18.82
C GLY A 194 -31.84 -7.55 17.69
N ASN A 195 -33.14 -7.75 17.42
CA ASN A 195 -33.88 -7.00 16.40
C ASN A 195 -34.12 -5.53 16.78
N GLN A 196 -34.00 -5.18 18.05
CA GLN A 196 -34.08 -3.80 18.54
C GLN A 196 -32.71 -3.08 18.44
N LEU A 197 -31.66 -3.78 18.02
CA LEU A 197 -30.35 -3.20 17.79
C LEU A 197 -30.30 -2.51 16.43
N GLU A 198 -30.13 -1.21 16.47
CA GLU A 198 -30.02 -0.36 15.28
C GLU A 198 -28.55 -0.07 14.96
N SER A 199 -28.26 -0.02 13.66
CA SER A 199 -26.91 0.28 13.18
C SER A 199 -26.59 1.76 13.42
N GLY A 200 -25.44 2.02 14.06
CA GLY A 200 -24.95 3.35 14.42
C GLY A 200 -25.38 3.83 15.80
N GLN A 201 -26.23 3.08 16.51
CA GLN A 201 -26.72 3.48 17.83
C GLN A 201 -25.79 3.08 18.99
N LEU A 202 -25.94 3.80 20.10
CA LEU A 202 -25.22 3.58 21.35
C LEU A 202 -26.07 2.80 22.36
N TYR A 203 -25.43 1.79 22.95
CA TYR A 203 -25.98 0.96 24.00
C TYR A 203 -25.06 0.90 25.21
N VAL A 204 -25.65 0.72 26.38
CA VAL A 204 -24.97 0.60 27.67
C VAL A 204 -25.03 -0.86 28.11
N ALA A 205 -23.86 -1.47 28.27
CA ALA A 205 -23.68 -2.83 28.76
C ALA A 205 -23.74 -2.87 30.28
N VAL A 206 -24.78 -3.54 30.79
CA VAL A 206 -25.05 -3.69 32.22
C VAL A 206 -24.80 -5.14 32.64
N GLY A 207 -24.00 -5.31 33.69
CA GLY A 207 -23.68 -6.62 34.27
C GLY A 207 -24.57 -6.97 35.46
N ARG A 208 -23.95 -7.22 36.62
CA ARG A 208 -24.68 -7.49 37.88
C ARG A 208 -25.21 -6.23 38.58
N GLU A 209 -24.71 -5.07 38.18
CA GLU A 209 -25.10 -3.78 38.72
C GLU A 209 -26.39 -3.24 38.06
N ARG A 210 -27.04 -2.27 38.71
CA ARG A 210 -28.21 -1.58 38.14
C ARG A 210 -27.76 -0.54 37.12
N PHE A 211 -28.58 -0.32 36.08
CA PHE A 211 -28.35 0.73 35.10
C PHE A 211 -28.19 2.11 35.77
N LYS A 212 -27.13 2.84 35.40
CA LYS A 212 -26.85 4.20 35.86
C LYS A 212 -27.09 5.14 34.69
N LYS A 213 -28.03 6.09 34.83
CA LYS A 213 -28.29 7.09 33.78
C LYS A 213 -27.21 8.18 33.84
N LEU A 214 -26.27 8.13 32.90
CA LEU A 214 -25.15 9.08 32.76
C LEU A 214 -25.11 9.61 31.32
N PRO A 215 -24.44 10.74 31.04
CA PRO A 215 -24.32 11.29 29.69
C PRO A 215 -23.37 10.47 28.81
N TYR A 216 -23.76 9.23 28.49
CA TYR A 216 -22.95 8.33 27.67
C TYR A 216 -22.81 8.79 26.21
N ILE A 217 -23.68 9.69 25.75
CA ILE A 217 -23.65 10.24 24.37
C ILE A 217 -22.32 10.96 24.11
N ASP A 218 -21.76 11.65 25.10
CA ASP A 218 -20.51 12.40 24.95
C ASP A 218 -19.32 11.49 24.62
N LEU A 219 -19.42 10.19 24.93
CA LEU A 219 -18.40 9.19 24.67
C LEU A 219 -18.34 8.72 23.21
N LEU A 220 -19.38 9.01 22.41
CA LEU A 220 -19.34 8.79 20.95
C LEU A 220 -18.49 9.83 20.24
N PHE A 221 -18.39 11.04 20.81
CA PHE A 221 -17.72 12.19 20.20
C PHE A 221 -16.36 12.52 20.84
N SER A 222 -15.96 11.78 21.88
CA SER A 222 -14.67 11.99 22.52
C SER A 222 -13.53 11.59 21.57
N LYS A 223 -12.73 12.59 21.22
CA LYS A 223 -11.71 12.63 20.17
C LYS A 223 -10.36 12.09 20.62
#